data_AF-A0AAV4UW38-F1
#
_entry.id   AF-A0AAV4UW38-F1
#
_cell.length_a   1.000
_cell.length_b   1.000
_cell.length_c   1.000
_cell.angle_alpha   90.00
_cell.angle_beta   90.00
_cell.angle_gamma   90.00
#
_symmetry.space_group_name_H-M   'P 1'
#
loop_
_entity.id
_entity.type
_entity.pdbx_description
1 polymer ?
#
loop_
_entity_poly.entity_id
_entity_poly.type
_entity_poly.pdbx_seq_one_letter_code
_entity_poly.pdbx_strand_id
1 'polypeptide(L)' 'MKNEVPVNLFQPYIEEIFSLLRGDIFSKFIESEKYTRFCQWKNLELNLNLTMNDFSVHRIIGRGGFGEVYGCRKADTGKM' A
#
# COMPACT_ATOMS: atom_id res chain seq x y z
N MET A 1 33.24 -16.52 14.79
CA MET A 1 32.17 -15.53 15.07
C MET A 1 31.81 -14.89 13.76
N LYS A 2 30.58 -15.03 13.27
CA LYS A 2 30.15 -14.33 12.05
C LYS A 2 30.20 -12.82 12.34
N ASN A 3 30.75 -12.05 11.41
CA ASN A 3 30.73 -10.58 11.43
C ASN A 3 29.29 -10.09 11.18
N GLU A 4 28.38 -10.39 12.10
CA GLU A 4 26.99 -9.97 12.00
C GLU A 4 26.88 -8.55 12.54
N VAL A 5 26.64 -7.62 11.61
CA VAL A 5 26.28 -6.24 11.93
C VAL A 5 24.78 -6.18 12.23
N PRO A 6 24.36 -5.39 13.22
CA PRO A 6 22.96 -5.28 13.57
C PRO A 6 22.18 -4.59 12.43
N VAL A 7 20.96 -5.06 12.16
CA VAL A 7 20.13 -4.56 11.05
C VAL A 7 19.80 -3.06 11.13
N ASN A 8 19.89 -2.50 12.33
CA ASN A 8 19.62 -1.09 12.62
C ASN A 8 20.90 -0.24 12.71
N LEU A 9 22.05 -0.74 12.25
CA LEU A 9 23.32 -0.02 12.30
C LEU A 9 23.23 1.42 11.76
N PHE A 10 22.39 1.63 10.73
CA PHE A 10 22.21 2.93 10.08
C PHE A 10 20.94 3.68 10.51
N GLN A 11 20.24 3.21 11.54
CA GLN A 11 19.06 3.88 12.08
C GLN A 11 19.31 5.37 12.42
N PRO A 12 20.46 5.77 13.01
CA PRO A 12 20.75 7.18 13.26
C PRO A 12 20.79 8.03 11.98
N TYR A 13 21.32 7.51 10.87
CA TYR A 13 21.34 8.23 9.60
C TYR A 13 19.95 8.35 8.97
N ILE A 14 19.11 7.32 9.13
CA ILE A 14 17.73 7.37 8.68
C ILE A 14 16.98 8.48 9.41
N GLU A 15 17.16 8.60 10.73
CA GLU A 15 16.54 9.66 11.54
C GLU A 15 16.99 11.06 11.11
N GLU A 16 18.29 11.24 10.85
CA GLU A 16 18.85 12.50 10.36
C GLU A 16 18.27 12.88 8.98
N ILE A 17 18.20 11.92 8.05
CA ILE A 17 17.60 12.13 6.72
C ILE A 17 16.12 12.51 6.85
N PHE A 18 15.35 11.81 7.68
CA PHE A 18 13.93 12.13 7.87
C PHE A 18 13.72 13.50 8.52
N SER A 19 14.61 13.93 9.42
CA SER A 19 14.57 15.27 10.00
C SER A 19 14.69 16.34 8.90
N LEU A 20 15.64 16.17 7.98
CA LEU A 20 15.84 17.08 6.84
C LEU A 20 14.66 17.08 5.87
N LEU A 21 14.11 15.90 5.56
CA LEU A 21 13.01 15.76 4.61
C LEU A 21 11.72 16.45 5.08
N ARG A 22 11.46 16.54 6.39
CA ARG A 22 10.22 17.11 6.95
C ARG A 22 10.05 18.61 6.73
N GLY A 23 11.13 19.34 6.49
CA GLY A 23 11.11 20.80 6.29
C GLY A 23 10.79 21.19 4.85
N ASP A 24 11.57 22.14 4.34
CA ASP A 24 11.36 22.75 3.01
C ASP A 24 11.29 21.75 1.86
N ILE A 25 11.95 20.60 1.98
CA ILE A 25 11.91 19.55 0.96
C ILE A 25 10.50 18.97 0.84
N PHE A 26 9.82 18.69 1.96
CA PHE A 26 8.44 18.23 1.94
C PHE A 26 7.49 19.32 1.46
N SER A 27 7.68 20.58 1.87
CA SER A 27 6.88 21.70 1.35
C SER A 27 6.96 21.81 -0.17
N LYS A 28 8.18 21.70 -0.75
CA LYS A 28 8.36 21.66 -2.21
C LYS A 28 7.71 20.45 -2.87
N PHE A 29 7.66 19.29 -2.20
CA PHE A 29 6.91 18.15 -2.70
C PHE A 29 5.40 18.44 -2.75
N ILE A 30 4.83 19.03 -1.69
CA ILE A 30 3.41 19.42 -1.63
C ILE A 30 3.03 20.39 -2.76
N GLU A 31 3.92 21.33 -3.09
CA GLU A 31 3.71 22.29 -4.19
C GLU A 31 3.92 21.69 -5.59
N SER A 32 4.49 20.48 -5.68
CA SER A 32 4.80 19.84 -6.96
C SER A 32 3.63 19.05 -7.56
N GLU A 33 3.69 18.79 -8.86
CA GLU A 33 2.76 17.90 -9.57
C GLU A 33 2.76 16.46 -9.03
N LYS A 34 3.82 16.04 -8.33
CA LYS A 34 3.87 14.71 -7.70
C LYS A 34 2.86 14.62 -6.55
N TYR A 35 2.66 15.69 -5.80
CA TYR A 35 1.61 15.72 -4.79
C TYR A 35 0.22 15.80 -5.42
N THR A 36 0.07 16.51 -6.54
CA THR A 36 -1.17 16.44 -7.33
C THR A 36 -1.50 14.99 -7.74
N ARG A 37 -0.50 14.23 -8.22
CA ARG A 37 -0.66 12.81 -8.55
C ARG A 37 -0.99 11.97 -7.31
N PHE A 38 -0.40 12.27 -6.16
CA PHE A 38 -0.77 11.62 -4.89
C PHE A 38 -2.24 11.84 -4.56
N CYS A 39 -2.76 13.07 -4.65
CA CYS A 39 -4.16 13.37 -4.38
C CYS A 39 -5.11 12.65 -5.35
N GLN A 40 -4.73 12.49 -6.63
CA GLN A 40 -5.51 11.72 -7.60
C GLN A 40 -5.69 10.26 -7.15
N TRP A 41 -4.60 9.61 -6.69
CA TRP A 41 -4.66 8.25 -6.16
C TRP A 41 -5.44 8.17 -4.85
N LYS A 42 -5.27 9.13 -3.94
CA LYS A 42 -6.07 9.19 -2.71
C LYS A 42 -7.56 9.37 -3.00
N ASN A 43 -7.91 10.15 -4.01
CA ASN A 43 -9.31 10.29 -4.41
C ASN A 43 -9.87 8.98 -4.96
N LEU A 44 -9.11 8.26 -5.80
CA LEU A 44 -9.53 6.93 -6.25
C LEU A 44 -9.75 6.00 -5.05
N GLU A 45 -8.81 5.95 -4.11
CA GLU A 45 -8.89 5.13 -2.89
C GLU A 45 -10.14 5.44 -2.05
N LEU A 46 -10.42 6.72 -1.81
CA LEU A 46 -11.57 7.16 -0.99
C LEU A 46 -12.93 6.92 -1.65
N ASN A 47 -12.97 6.75 -2.98
CA ASN A 47 -14.21 6.53 -3.74
C ASN A 47 -14.44 5.06 -4.11
N LEU A 48 -13.60 4.13 -3.64
CA LEU A 48 -13.78 2.70 -3.92
C LEU A 48 -15.04 2.16 -3.23
N ASN A 49 -16.01 1.73 -4.05
CA ASN A 49 -17.20 1.03 -3.58
C ASN A 49 -17.22 -0.36 -4.22
N LEU A 50 -16.86 -1.38 -3.45
CA LEU A 50 -16.72 -2.74 -3.96
C LEU A 50 -18.07 -3.45 -4.07
N THR A 51 -18.23 -4.19 -5.16
CA THR A 51 -19.36 -5.06 -5.47
C THR A 51 -18.84 -6.42 -5.93
N MET A 52 -19.72 -7.41 -6.09
CA MET A 52 -19.32 -8.72 -6.62
C MET A 52 -18.74 -8.64 -8.04
N ASN A 53 -19.12 -7.62 -8.84
CA ASN A 53 -18.60 -7.44 -10.19
C ASN A 53 -17.12 -7.03 -10.21
N ASP A 54 -16.58 -6.52 -9.11
CA ASP A 54 -15.16 -6.16 -8.98
C ASP A 54 -14.26 -7.39 -8.77
N PHE A 55 -14.87 -8.58 -8.63
CA PHE A 55 -14.17 -9.83 -8.37
C PHE A 55 -14.53 -10.90 -9.41
N SER A 56 -13.51 -11.44 -10.06
CA SER A 56 -13.63 -12.70 -10.80
C SER A 56 -13.60 -13.85 -9.80
N VAL A 57 -14.77 -14.36 -9.44
CA VAL A 57 -14.93 -15.45 -8.48
C VAL A 57 -14.62 -16.79 -9.16
N HIS A 58 -13.75 -17.60 -8.55
CA HIS A 58 -13.37 -18.93 -9.05
C HIS A 58 -14.01 -20.04 -8.19
N ARG A 59 -13.20 -21.02 -7.75
CA ARG A 59 -13.66 -22.16 -6.96
C ARG A 59 -13.77 -21.83 -5.47
N ILE A 60 -14.64 -22.58 -4.80
CA ILE A 60 -14.74 -22.62 -3.35
C ILE A 60 -13.47 -23.24 -2.77
N ILE A 61 -12.92 -22.61 -1.75
CA ILE A 61 -11.74 -23.06 -0.99
C ILE A 61 -12.10 -23.44 0.46
N GLY A 62 -13.32 -23.17 0.91
CA GLY A 62 -13.80 -23.56 2.23
C GLY A 62 -15.33 -23.49 2.34
N ARG A 63 -15.91 -24.34 3.18
CA ARG A 63 -17.36 -24.41 3.44
C ARG A 63 -17.63 -24.47 4.94
N GLY A 64 -18.65 -23.78 5.42
CA GLY A 64 -19.10 -23.79 6.81
C GLY A 64 -20.62 -23.65 6.94
N GLY A 65 -21.14 -23.65 8.16
CA GLY A 65 -22.59 -23.63 8.42
C GLY A 65 -23.32 -22.36 7.96
N PHE A 66 -22.60 -21.26 7.73
CA PHE A 66 -23.16 -19.95 7.36
C PHE A 66 -22.66 -19.41 6.01
N GLY A 67 -21.92 -20.21 5.23
CA GLY A 67 -21.45 -19.77 3.92
C GLY A 67 -20.22 -20.50 3.40
N GLU A 68 -19.71 -19.99 2.30
CA GLU A 68 -18.61 -20.54 1.52
C GLU A 68 -17.55 -19.46 1.30
N VAL A 69 -16.29 -19.87 1.26
CA VAL A 69 -15.17 -18.98 0.94
C VAL A 69 -14.71 -19.32 -0.48
N TYR A 70 -14.59 -18.30 -1.33
CA TYR A 70 -14.18 -18.45 -2.71
C TYR A 70 -12.77 -17.89 -2.91
N GLY A 71 -11.95 -18.60 -3.68
CA GLY A 71 -10.80 -17.96 -4.30
C GLY A 71 -11.30 -17.01 -5.39
N CYS A 72 -10.83 -15.77 -5.43
CA CYS A 72 -11.23 -14.79 -6.43
C CYS A 72 -10.02 -14.00 -6.92
N ARG A 73 -10.21 -13.21 -7.97
CA ARG A 73 -9.22 -12.24 -8.46
C ARG A 73 -9.87 -10.87 -8.53
N LYS A 74 -9.23 -9.84 -7.97
CA LYS A 74 -9.70 -8.46 -8.10
C LYS A 74 -9.50 -7.97 -9.54
N ALA A 75 -10.56 -7.50 -10.19
CA ALA A 75 -10.58 -7.25 -11.63
C ALA A 75 -9.60 -6.15 -12.08
N ASP A 76 -9.45 -5.08 -11.29
CA ASP A 76 -8.63 -3.91 -11.63
C ASP A 76 -7.12 -4.14 -11.48
N THR A 77 -6.70 -4.92 -10.49
CA THR A 77 -5.29 -5.15 -10.14
C THR A 77 -4.80 -6.54 -10.56
N GLY A 78 -5.71 -7.46 -10.86
CA GLY A 78 -5.39 -8.85 -11.15
C GLY A 78 -4.87 -9.66 -9.97
N LYS A 79 -4.87 -9.07 -8.75
CA LYS A 79 -4.43 -9.73 -7.52
C LYS A 79 -5.41 -10.85 -7.15
N MET A 80 -4.86 -12.04 -6.88
CA MET A 80 -5.56 -13.22 -6.35
C MET A 80 -5.76 -13.13 -4.85
#